data_AF-A0A6J6MU16-F1
#
_entry.id   AF-A0A6J6MU16-F1
#
_cell.length_a   1.000
_cell.length_b   1.000
_cell.length_c   1.000
_cell.angle_alpha   90.00
_cell.angle_beta   90.00
_cell.angle_gamma   90.00
#
_symmetry.space_group_name_H-M   'P 1'
#
loop_
_entity.id
_entity.type
_entity.pdbx_description
1 polymer ?
#
loop_
_entity_poly.entity_id
_entity_poly.type
_entity_poly.pdbx_seq_one_letter_code
_entity_poly.pdbx_strand_id
1 'polypeptide(L)'
;MRPIGKIRNPAVVILLTIVTLGIYGIYWHYEMFKETNEFDKEGVTGIVGLLITIVCGIVAIFLIPWQVGETRKRAGMSERVNAIHGLWILLPFVGVFIWIVQVQNAANELWEAQGAVAA
;
A
#
# COMPACT_ATOMS: atom_id res chain seq x y z
N MET A 1 -0.33 -30.86 8.45
CA MET A 1 -1.36 -29.96 7.86
C MET A 1 -0.66 -28.68 7.45
N ARG A 2 -1.03 -28.07 6.31
CA ARG A 2 -0.47 -26.77 5.90
C ARG A 2 -0.92 -25.71 6.92
N PRO A 3 -0.02 -24.84 7.43
CA PRO A 3 -0.43 -23.75 8.32
C PRO A 3 -1.40 -22.83 7.58
N ILE A 4 -2.47 -22.41 8.26
CA ILE A 4 -3.53 -21.56 7.71
C ILE A 4 -3.43 -20.14 8.28
N GLY A 5 -3.69 -19.14 7.44
CA GLY A 5 -3.67 -17.73 7.86
C GLY A 5 -4.85 -17.36 8.75
N LYS A 6 -4.75 -16.22 9.44
CA LYS A 6 -5.81 -15.71 10.31
C LYS A 6 -6.85 -14.91 9.53
N ILE A 7 -8.12 -15.17 9.78
CA ILE A 7 -9.22 -14.35 9.26
C ILE A 7 -9.21 -13.00 10.00
N ARG A 8 -9.07 -11.90 9.26
CA ARG A 8 -9.04 -10.53 9.81
C ARG A 8 -10.20 -9.72 9.25
N ASN A 9 -10.87 -8.95 10.12
CA ASN A 9 -11.88 -7.99 9.68
C ASN A 9 -11.20 -6.77 9.03
N PRO A 10 -11.52 -6.41 7.77
CA PRO A 10 -10.91 -5.28 7.08
C PRO A 10 -11.06 -3.94 7.85
N ALA A 11 -12.20 -3.69 8.49
CA ALA A 11 -12.43 -2.46 9.24
C ALA A 11 -11.51 -2.36 10.46
N VAL A 12 -11.23 -3.48 11.12
CA VAL A 12 -10.28 -3.53 12.25
C VAL A 12 -8.85 -3.30 11.76
N VAL A 13 -8.48 -3.86 10.60
CA VAL A 13 -7.16 -3.62 9.99
C VAL A 13 -6.96 -2.14 9.68
N ILE A 14 -7.95 -1.49 9.08
CA ILE A 14 -7.92 -0.05 8.78
C ILE A 14 -7.84 0.76 10.08
N LEU A 15 -8.71 0.50 11.05
CA LEU A 15 -8.74 1.21 12.33
C LEU A 15 -7.40 1.13 13.05
N LEU A 16 -6.84 -0.08 13.18
CA LEU A 16 -5.54 -0.25 13.84
C LEU A 16 -4.42 0.43 13.05
N THR A 17 -4.45 0.40 11.72
CA THR A 17 -3.48 1.12 10.89
C THR A 17 -3.52 2.61 11.17
N ILE A 18 -4.71 3.21 11.28
CA ILE A 18 -4.87 4.65 11.58
C ILE A 18 -4.44 4.96 13.03
N VAL A 19 -4.97 4.23 14.01
CA VAL A 19 -4.72 4.47 15.45
C VAL A 19 -3.23 4.30 15.80
N THR A 20 -2.53 3.40 15.10
CA THR A 20 -1.08 3.17 15.30
C THR A 20 -0.20 3.97 14.34
N LEU A 21 -0.75 4.96 13.62
CA LEU A 21 -0.01 5.81 12.68
C LEU A 21 0.80 5.01 11.64
N GLY A 22 0.19 3.94 11.11
CA GLY A 22 0.78 3.08 10.08
C GLY A 22 1.62 1.90 10.60
N ILE A 23 1.98 1.87 11.89
CA ILE A 23 2.82 0.78 12.45
C ILE A 23 2.12 -0.58 12.31
N TYR A 24 0.82 -0.65 12.60
CA TYR A 24 0.06 -1.88 12.41
C TYR A 24 -0.02 -2.29 10.93
N GLY A 25 -0.03 -1.34 9.99
CA GLY A 25 0.01 -1.64 8.55
C GLY A 25 1.30 -2.38 8.15
N ILE A 26 2.45 -1.97 8.70
CA ILE A 26 3.74 -2.64 8.49
C ILE A 26 3.72 -4.06 9.08
N TYR A 27 3.19 -4.22 10.29
CA TYR A 27 2.99 -5.55 10.88
C TYR A 27 2.07 -6.42 10.03
N TRP A 28 0.97 -5.86 9.53
CA TRP A 28 0.04 -6.58 8.67
C TRP A 28 0.69 -7.01 7.34
N HIS A 29 1.56 -6.20 6.74
CA HIS A 29 2.34 -6.60 5.56
C HIS A 29 3.19 -7.84 5.84
N TYR A 30 3.96 -7.84 6.95
CA TYR A 30 4.75 -9.01 7.36
C TYR A 30 3.89 -10.26 7.47
N GLU A 31 2.73 -10.17 8.13
CA GLU A 31 1.82 -11.31 8.29
C GLU A 31 1.25 -11.79 6.94
N MET A 32 0.94 -10.90 6.00
CA MET A 32 0.45 -11.32 4.67
C MET A 32 1.50 -12.11 3.88
N PHE A 33 2.75 -11.66 3.87
CA PHE A 33 3.84 -12.38 3.24
C PHE A 33 4.13 -13.71 3.95
N LYS A 34 4.19 -13.69 5.28
CA LYS A 34 4.43 -14.89 6.08
C LYS A 34 3.34 -15.94 5.88
N GLU A 35 2.07 -15.59 6.04
CA GLU A 35 0.96 -16.55 6.00
C GLU A 35 0.79 -17.18 4.62
N THR A 36 0.91 -16.39 3.54
CA THR A 36 0.81 -16.90 2.17
C THR A 36 1.97 -17.83 1.84
N ASN A 37 3.22 -17.40 2.12
CA ASN A 37 4.40 -18.22 1.90
C ASN A 37 4.43 -19.47 2.79
N GLU A 38 3.97 -19.40 4.04
CA GLU A 38 3.92 -20.57 4.91
C GLU A 38 2.88 -21.60 4.41
N PHE A 39 1.79 -21.13 3.80
CA PHE A 39 0.70 -21.96 3.28
C PHE A 39 1.09 -22.72 2.01
N ASP A 40 1.70 -22.06 1.02
CA ASP A 40 2.02 -22.68 -0.28
C ASP A 40 3.52 -22.92 -0.55
N LYS A 41 4.40 -22.41 0.32
CA LYS A 41 5.87 -22.48 0.22
C LYS A 41 6.47 -21.75 -0.97
N GLU A 42 5.74 -20.80 -1.56
CA GLU A 42 6.14 -20.02 -2.72
C GLU A 42 6.11 -18.50 -2.42
N GLY A 43 6.80 -17.70 -3.24
CA GLY A 43 6.78 -16.24 -3.14
C GLY A 43 7.64 -15.64 -2.01
N VAL A 44 7.32 -14.41 -1.62
CA VAL A 44 8.12 -13.62 -0.68
C VAL A 44 7.84 -14.07 0.76
N THR A 45 8.88 -14.37 1.52
CA THR A 45 8.77 -14.75 2.93
C THR A 45 8.44 -13.54 3.81
N GLY A 46 7.91 -13.77 5.01
CA GLY A 46 7.56 -12.69 5.95
C GLY A 46 8.70 -11.69 6.20
N ILE A 47 9.92 -12.19 6.50
CA ILE A 47 11.08 -11.33 6.81
C ILE A 47 11.51 -10.53 5.59
N VAL A 48 11.59 -11.16 4.41
CA VAL A 48 11.96 -10.45 3.16
C VAL A 48 10.90 -9.41 2.82
N GLY A 49 9.62 -9.76 2.95
CA GLY A 49 8.50 -8.84 2.72
C GLY A 49 8.47 -7.66 3.69
N LEU A 50 8.87 -7.86 4.95
CA LEU A 50 9.03 -6.79 5.93
C LEU A 50 10.18 -5.85 5.54
N LEU A 51 11.33 -6.38 5.14
CA LEU A 51 12.46 -5.57 4.68
C LEU A 51 12.08 -4.74 3.44
N ILE A 52 11.38 -5.35 2.47
CA ILE A 52 10.85 -4.63 1.29
C ILE A 52 9.89 -3.54 1.74
N THR A 53 8.99 -3.81 2.69
CA THR A 53 8.04 -2.83 3.21
C THR A 53 8.74 -1.60 3.82
N ILE A 54 9.83 -1.81 4.56
CA ILE A 54 10.56 -0.72 5.24
C ILE A 54 11.44 0.06 4.25
N VAL A 55 12.17 -0.63 3.36
CA VAL A 55 13.14 -0.02 2.45
C VAL A 55 12.46 0.56 1.21
N CYS A 56 11.45 -0.12 0.70
CA CYS A 56 10.75 0.22 -0.54
C CYS A 56 9.25 -0.06 -0.41
N GLY A 57 8.59 0.63 0.52
CA GLY A 57 7.17 0.42 0.83
C GLY A 57 6.25 0.47 -0.39
N ILE A 58 6.60 1.28 -1.39
CA ILE A 58 5.85 1.34 -2.66
C ILE A 58 5.85 0.00 -3.41
N VAL A 59 6.90 -0.82 -3.34
CA VAL A 59 6.91 -2.14 -3.99
C VAL A 59 6.01 -3.11 -3.22
N ALA A 60 5.98 -3.03 -1.90
CA ALA A 60 5.14 -3.89 -1.07
C ALA A 60 3.64 -3.78 -1.41
N ILE A 61 3.16 -2.59 -1.79
CA ILE A 61 1.75 -2.38 -2.14
C ILE A 61 1.32 -3.14 -3.40
N PHE A 62 2.26 -3.46 -4.30
CA PHE A 62 2.01 -4.27 -5.50
C PHE A 62 2.26 -5.76 -5.22
N LEU A 63 3.25 -6.08 -4.40
CA LEU A 63 3.63 -7.48 -4.12
C LEU A 63 2.60 -8.22 -3.27
N ILE A 64 1.99 -7.59 -2.28
CA ILE A 64 0.98 -8.24 -1.42
C ILE A 64 -0.23 -8.74 -2.22
N PRO A 65 -0.94 -7.90 -3.00
CA PRO A 65 -2.09 -8.38 -3.76
C PRO A 65 -1.70 -9.36 -4.87
N TRP A 66 -0.50 -9.24 -5.45
CA TRP A 66 0.05 -10.25 -6.35
C TRP A 66 0.23 -11.60 -5.67
N GLN A 67 0.92 -11.64 -4.52
CA GLN A 67 1.21 -12.89 -3.81
C GLN A 67 -0.08 -13.55 -3.29
N VAL A 68 -1.03 -12.78 -2.78
CA VAL A 68 -2.35 -13.30 -2.40
C VAL A 68 -3.09 -13.86 -3.62
N GLY A 69 -3.05 -13.18 -4.77
CA GLY A 69 -3.64 -13.64 -6.02
C GLY A 69 -3.07 -14.97 -6.51
N GLU A 70 -1.74 -15.07 -6.53
CA GLU A 70 -1.02 -16.28 -6.92
C GLU A 70 -1.25 -17.45 -5.93
N THR A 71 -1.28 -17.17 -4.63
CA THR A 71 -1.63 -18.17 -3.61
C THR A 71 -3.05 -18.70 -3.82
N ARG A 72 -4.01 -17.84 -4.17
CA ARG A 72 -5.39 -18.25 -4.50
C ARG A 72 -5.42 -19.13 -5.75
N LYS A 73 -4.70 -18.78 -6.81
CA LYS A 73 -4.60 -19.61 -8.02
C LYS A 73 -4.06 -20.99 -7.70
N ARG A 74 -2.96 -21.08 -6.92
CA ARG A 74 -2.37 -22.36 -6.48
C ARG A 74 -3.30 -23.18 -5.59
N ALA A 75 -4.20 -22.52 -4.86
CA ALA A 75 -5.26 -23.16 -4.09
C ALA A 75 -6.49 -23.59 -4.94
N GLY A 76 -6.45 -23.40 -6.27
CA GLY A 76 -7.57 -23.71 -7.17
C GLY A 76 -8.72 -22.69 -7.10
N MET A 77 -8.49 -21.50 -6.54
CA MET A 77 -9.47 -20.42 -6.44
C MET A 77 -9.25 -19.37 -7.53
N SER A 78 -10.30 -18.59 -7.83
CA SER A 78 -10.14 -17.43 -8.71
C SER A 78 -9.25 -16.35 -8.10
N GLU A 79 -8.41 -15.76 -8.95
CA GLU A 79 -7.61 -14.58 -8.64
C GLU A 79 -8.52 -13.36 -8.54
N ARG A 80 -8.93 -13.01 -7.31
CA ARG A 80 -9.74 -11.81 -7.05
C ARG A 80 -8.92 -10.53 -6.99
N VAL A 81 -7.62 -10.64 -6.75
CA VAL A 81 -6.68 -9.52 -6.59
C VAL A 81 -5.35 -9.89 -7.24
N ASN A 82 -4.66 -8.90 -7.78
CA ASN A 82 -3.35 -9.04 -8.43
C ASN A 82 -2.55 -7.74 -8.25
N ALA A 83 -1.34 -7.66 -8.80
CA ALA A 83 -0.44 -6.51 -8.66
C ALA A 83 -1.09 -5.15 -8.97
N ILE A 84 -1.93 -5.08 -10.01
CA ILE A 84 -2.55 -3.82 -10.50
C ILE A 84 -3.41 -3.16 -9.41
N HIS A 85 -3.93 -3.94 -8.46
CA HIS A 85 -4.71 -3.40 -7.34
C HIS A 85 -3.89 -2.46 -6.45
N GLY A 86 -2.55 -2.52 -6.48
CA GLY A 86 -1.69 -1.54 -5.82
C GLY A 86 -1.86 -0.12 -6.36
N LEU A 87 -2.33 0.07 -7.60
CA LEU A 87 -2.55 1.40 -8.20
C LEU A 87 -3.60 2.22 -7.46
N TRP A 88 -4.55 1.59 -6.76
CA TRP A 88 -5.56 2.29 -5.96
C TRP A 88 -4.93 3.17 -4.87
N ILE A 89 -3.76 2.79 -4.36
CA ILE A 89 -3.02 3.59 -3.36
C ILE A 89 -2.38 4.82 -4.00
N LEU A 90 -2.10 4.81 -5.31
CA LEU A 90 -1.46 5.92 -6.00
C LEU A 90 -2.43 7.03 -6.45
N LEU A 91 -3.75 6.75 -6.52
CA LEU A 91 -4.73 7.73 -6.99
C LEU A 91 -4.78 9.03 -6.17
N PRO A 92 -4.73 9.02 -4.82
CA PRO A 92 -4.75 10.26 -4.03
C PRO A 92 -3.56 11.19 -4.30
N PHE A 93 -2.43 10.65 -4.77
CA PHE A 93 -1.24 11.46 -5.05
C PHE A 93 -1.46 12.42 -6.23
N VAL A 94 -2.28 12.05 -7.22
CA VAL A 94 -2.67 12.97 -8.30
C VAL A 94 -3.39 14.21 -7.74
N GLY A 95 -4.26 14.01 -6.75
CA GLY A 95 -4.96 15.10 -6.09
C GLY A 95 -4.02 16.09 -5.39
N VAL A 96 -2.93 15.59 -4.80
CA VAL A 96 -1.91 16.44 -4.16
C VAL A 96 -1.25 17.37 -5.17
N PHE A 97 -0.87 16.88 -6.36
CA PHE A 97 -0.27 17.73 -7.39
C PHE A 97 -1.24 18.79 -7.91
N ILE A 98 -2.50 18.41 -8.16
CA ILE A 98 -3.55 19.34 -8.60
C ILE A 98 -3.72 20.45 -7.55
N TRP A 99 -3.83 20.07 -6.27
CA TRP A 99 -3.99 21.00 -5.17
C TRP A 99 -2.79 21.96 -5.05
N ILE A 100 -1.55 21.47 -5.12
CA ILE A 100 -0.34 22.31 -5.08
C ILE A 100 -0.34 23.33 -6.21
N VAL A 101 -0.61 22.90 -7.44
CA VAL A 101 -0.63 23.81 -8.60
C VAL A 101 -1.68 24.90 -8.41
N GLN A 102 -2.89 24.54 -7.99
CA GLN A 102 -3.97 25.50 -7.77
C GLN A 102 -3.63 26.51 -6.67
N VAL A 103 -3.14 26.03 -5.52
CA VAL A 103 -2.75 26.89 -4.40
C VAL A 103 -1.58 27.80 -4.78
N GLN A 104 -0.58 27.27 -5.48
CA GLN A 104 0.58 28.06 -5.89
C GLN A 104 0.21 29.15 -6.90
N ASN A 105 -0.65 28.84 -7.87
CA ASN A 105 -1.14 29.83 -8.84
C ASN A 105 -1.89 30.97 -8.13
N ALA A 106 -2.82 30.64 -7.23
CA ALA A 106 -3.55 31.65 -6.47
C ALA A 106 -2.64 32.50 -5.57
N ALA A 107 -1.60 31.87 -4.97
CA ALA A 107 -0.61 32.60 -4.19
C ALA A 107 0.24 33.54 -5.07
N ASN A 108 0.64 33.11 -6.27
CA ASN A 108 1.41 33.95 -7.19
C ASN A 108 0.61 35.18 -7.63
N GLU A 109 -0.67 35.01 -7.99
CA GLU A 109 -1.56 36.13 -8.34
C GLU A 109 -1.65 37.17 -7.21
N LEU A 110 -1.73 36.71 -5.95
CA LEU A 110 -1.71 37.59 -4.78
C LEU A 110 -0.41 38.39 -4.71
N TRP A 111 0.74 37.75 -4.86
CA TRP A 111 2.04 38.41 -4.74
C TRP A 111 2.31 39.38 -5.89
N GLU A 112 1.95 39.01 -7.12
CA GLU A 112 2.00 39.91 -8.27
C GLU A 112 1.14 41.16 -8.03
N ALA A 113 -0.06 41.00 -7.45
CA ALA A 113 -0.91 42.13 -7.07
C ALA A 113 -0.31 43.04 -5.98
N GLN A 114 0.60 42.52 -5.15
CA GLN A 114 1.36 43.29 -4.16
C GLN A 114 2.66 43.89 -4.73
N GLY A 115 2.94 43.72 -6.02
CA GLY A 115 4.15 44.24 -6.68
C GLY A 115 5.37 43.35 -6.51
N ALA A 116 5.21 42.09 -6.11
CA ALA A 116 6.29 41.11 -6.20
C ALA A 116 6.62 40.87 -7.67
N VAL A 117 7.92 40.81 -7.98
CA VAL A 117 8.42 40.42 -9.29
C VAL A 117 8.82 38.95 -9.21
N ALA A 118 8.40 38.15 -10.18
CA ALA A 118 8.84 36.77 -10.29
C ALA A 118 10.38 36.71 -10.27
N ALA A 119 10.92 35.78 -9.49
CA ALA A 119 12.36 35.53 -9.41
C ALA A 119 12.91 34.94 -10.71
#